data_AF-A0A1D6QJD4-F1
#
_entry.id   AF-A0A1D6QJD4-F1
#
_cell.length_a   1.000
_cell.length_b   1.000
_cell.length_c   1.000
_cell.angle_alpha   90.00
_cell.angle_beta   90.00
_cell.angle_gamma   90.00
#
_symmetry.space_group_name_H-M   'P 1'
#
loop_
_entity.id
_entity.type
_entity.pdbx_description
1 polymer ?
#
loop_
_entity_poly.entity_id
_entity_poly.type
_entity_poly.pdbx_seq_one_letter_code
_entity_poly.pdbx_strand_id
1 'polypeptide(L)'
;MTEVFSSTISTNMASLMEVFAGGSLEMKVMEKVGCQKYSATQWESDKPNEYQRHIHYKFSKKLSPVGGEVTGTQQKSLMPNKKGWVIEEVMELQGVLLGDFFTLHIKYQVEDLAPKQRASNVQVSLGIEWSKSTRHQKRIEKNALSSSSARLKEMFNLASRELSHAR
;
A
#
# COMPACT_ATOMS: atom_id res chain seq x y z
N MET A 1 6.65 -10.68 -8.21
CA MET A 1 6.52 -9.93 -6.94
C MET A 1 7.16 -10.73 -5.83
N THR A 2 7.71 -10.07 -4.82
CA THR A 2 8.42 -10.66 -3.67
C THR A 2 7.70 -10.25 -2.40
N GLU A 3 7.43 -11.19 -1.49
CA GLU A 3 6.88 -10.86 -0.17
C GLU A 3 7.89 -10.00 0.61
N VAL A 4 7.45 -8.84 1.10
CA VAL A 4 8.30 -7.89 1.82
C VAL A 4 7.89 -7.67 3.27
N PHE A 5 6.67 -8.05 3.62
CA PHE A 5 6.12 -7.95 4.96
C PHE A 5 5.01 -8.98 5.14
N SER A 6 5.02 -9.65 6.29
CA SER A 6 3.94 -10.52 6.75
C SER A 6 3.82 -10.37 8.25
N SER A 7 2.62 -10.17 8.77
CA SER A 7 2.38 -9.98 10.19
C SER A 7 0.96 -10.34 10.60
N THR A 8 0.82 -10.80 11.85
CA THR A 8 -0.47 -10.91 12.52
C THR A 8 -0.72 -9.67 13.34
N ILE A 9 -1.82 -8.97 13.06
CA ILE A 9 -2.23 -7.75 13.75
C ILE A 9 -3.42 -8.08 14.65
N SER A 10 -3.34 -7.67 15.92
CA SER A 10 -4.37 -7.91 16.97
C SER A 10 -5.62 -7.03 16.80
N THR A 11 -6.15 -7.00 15.59
CA THR A 11 -7.43 -6.37 15.26
C THR A 11 -8.22 -7.21 14.27
N ASN A 12 -9.54 -6.99 14.24
CA ASN A 12 -10.39 -7.66 13.26
C ASN A 12 -10.11 -7.08 11.85
N MET A 13 -10.42 -7.87 10.82
CA MET A 13 -10.09 -7.53 9.45
C MET A 13 -10.74 -6.22 9.01
N ALA A 14 -12.02 -5.99 9.36
CA ALA A 14 -12.74 -4.77 9.00
C ALA A 14 -12.04 -3.52 9.54
N SER A 15 -11.61 -3.53 10.81
CA SER A 15 -10.86 -2.41 11.40
C SER A 15 -9.50 -2.20 10.74
N LEU A 16 -8.80 -3.27 10.35
CA LEU A 16 -7.53 -3.14 9.64
C LEU A 16 -7.72 -2.55 8.23
N MET A 17 -8.80 -2.94 7.54
CA MET A 17 -9.15 -2.47 6.21
C MET A 17 -9.51 -0.98 6.14
N GLU A 18 -9.75 -0.32 7.28
CA GLU A 18 -9.92 1.14 7.35
C GLU A 18 -8.69 1.92 6.86
N VAL A 19 -7.52 1.28 6.79
CA VAL A 19 -6.31 1.86 6.16
C VAL A 19 -6.47 2.06 4.64
N PHE A 20 -7.53 1.50 4.04
CA PHE A 20 -7.87 1.62 2.63
C PHE A 20 -9.30 2.17 2.39
N ALA A 21 -9.96 2.73 3.41
CA ALA A 21 -11.38 3.12 3.32
C ALA A 21 -11.62 4.55 2.79
N GLY A 22 -10.58 5.37 2.68
CA GLY A 22 -10.64 6.80 2.36
C GLY A 22 -10.95 7.68 3.59
N GLY A 23 -11.03 7.07 4.77
CA GLY A 23 -11.38 7.73 6.03
C GLY A 23 -10.19 8.33 6.78
N SER A 24 -10.44 8.75 8.02
CA SER A 24 -9.46 9.43 8.88
C SER A 24 -8.22 8.58 9.19
N LEU A 25 -8.39 7.26 9.37
CA LEU A 25 -7.28 6.34 9.64
C LEU A 25 -6.30 6.31 8.47
N GLU A 26 -6.81 6.09 7.26
CA GLU A 26 -5.99 6.09 6.04
C GLU A 26 -5.23 7.41 5.89
N MET A 27 -5.93 8.55 5.96
CA MET A 27 -5.29 9.87 5.83
C MET A 27 -4.15 10.07 6.84
N LYS A 28 -4.42 9.75 8.12
CA LYS A 28 -3.46 9.90 9.22
C LYS A 28 -2.24 9.00 9.06
N VAL A 29 -2.45 7.73 8.68
CA VAL A 29 -1.36 6.78 8.48
C VAL A 29 -0.50 7.21 7.28
N MET A 30 -1.13 7.58 6.16
CA MET A 30 -0.43 8.00 4.95
C MET A 30 0.41 9.25 5.16
N GLU A 31 -0.14 10.26 5.86
CA GLU A 31 0.62 11.46 6.20
C GLU A 31 1.84 11.13 7.08
N LYS A 32 1.67 10.29 8.12
CA LYS A 32 2.74 9.91 9.04
C LYS A 32 3.86 9.09 8.38
N VAL A 33 3.54 8.25 7.40
CA VAL A 33 4.58 7.54 6.62
C VAL A 33 5.25 8.43 5.58
N GLY A 34 4.83 9.68 5.44
CA GLY A 34 5.46 10.69 4.60
C GLY A 34 4.83 10.86 3.22
N CYS A 35 3.63 10.34 2.99
CA CYS A 35 2.81 10.59 1.80
C CYS A 35 2.01 11.89 2.00
N GLN A 36 2.62 13.02 1.63
CA GLN A 36 2.03 14.35 1.82
C GLN A 36 0.95 14.63 0.79
N LYS A 37 -0.06 15.43 1.19
CA LYS A 37 -1.21 15.75 0.33
C LYS A 37 -1.89 14.48 -0.22
N TYR A 38 -1.94 13.45 0.61
CA TYR A 38 -2.58 12.19 0.23
C TYR A 38 -4.05 12.42 -0.10
N SER A 39 -4.49 11.84 -1.20
CA SER A 39 -5.87 11.86 -1.65
C SER A 39 -6.21 10.52 -2.28
N ALA A 40 -7.45 10.09 -2.09
CA ALA A 40 -8.00 8.88 -2.68
C ALA A 40 -9.41 9.19 -3.18
N THR A 41 -9.77 8.68 -4.35
CA THR A 41 -11.17 8.69 -4.81
C THR A 41 -11.98 7.68 -4.01
N GLN A 42 -13.31 7.79 -4.09
CA GLN A 42 -14.18 6.75 -3.57
C GLN A 42 -13.94 5.43 -4.30
N TRP A 43 -14.25 4.32 -3.64
CA TRP A 43 -14.28 3.01 -4.29
C TRP A 43 -15.45 2.94 -5.26
N GLU A 44 -15.17 2.67 -6.53
CA GLU A 44 -16.16 2.47 -7.60
C GLU A 44 -16.19 0.98 -7.98
N SER A 45 -17.33 0.46 -8.43
CA SER A 45 -17.49 -0.96 -8.75
C SER A 45 -18.25 -1.14 -10.06
N ASP A 46 -17.60 -1.80 -11.02
CA ASP A 46 -18.24 -2.20 -12.29
C ASP A 46 -18.73 -3.66 -12.23
N LYS A 47 -18.22 -4.45 -11.28
CA LYS A 47 -18.56 -5.87 -11.10
C LYS A 47 -18.71 -6.23 -9.63
N PRO A 48 -19.58 -7.20 -9.28
CA PRO A 48 -19.74 -7.63 -7.91
C PRO A 48 -18.41 -8.03 -7.25
N ASN A 49 -18.10 -7.41 -6.11
CA ASN A 49 -16.88 -7.65 -5.31
C ASN A 49 -15.55 -7.25 -5.96
N GLU A 50 -15.57 -6.51 -7.07
CA GLU A 50 -14.41 -5.83 -7.63
C GLU A 50 -14.63 -4.32 -7.51
N TYR A 51 -13.66 -3.65 -6.90
CA TYR A 51 -13.69 -2.20 -6.72
C TYR A 51 -12.39 -1.58 -7.22
N GLN A 52 -12.47 -0.37 -7.75
CA GLN A 52 -11.32 0.42 -8.16
C GLN A 52 -11.36 1.82 -7.55
N ARG A 53 -10.19 2.41 -7.33
CA ARG A 53 -10.04 3.82 -6.99
C ARG A 53 -8.68 4.35 -7.44
N HIS A 54 -8.56 5.66 -7.50
CA HIS A 54 -7.30 6.35 -7.75
C HIS A 54 -6.75 6.97 -6.46
N ILE A 55 -5.43 7.00 -6.35
CA ILE A 55 -4.72 7.63 -5.24
C ILE A 55 -3.67 8.60 -5.78
N HIS A 56 -3.38 9.65 -5.02
CA HIS A 56 -2.33 10.59 -5.32
C HIS A 56 -1.67 11.13 -4.05
N TYR A 57 -0.35 11.29 -4.07
CA TYR A 57 0.41 11.93 -3.00
C TYR A 57 1.78 12.42 -3.47
N LYS A 58 2.38 13.31 -2.68
CA LYS A 58 3.78 13.76 -2.85
C LYS A 58 4.66 13.13 -1.79
N PHE A 59 5.89 12.79 -2.14
CA PHE A 59 6.87 12.33 -1.16
C PHE A 59 7.30 13.50 -0.27
N SER A 60 7.26 13.29 1.04
CA SER A 60 7.99 14.15 1.97
C SER A 60 9.49 14.13 1.67
N LYS A 61 10.20 15.21 2.02
CA LYS A 61 11.67 15.26 1.92
C LYS A 61 12.39 14.14 2.67
N LYS A 62 11.74 13.58 3.70
CA LYS A 62 12.24 12.42 4.47
C LYS A 62 12.22 11.13 3.63
N LEU A 63 11.17 10.93 2.83
CA LEU A 63 11.05 9.76 1.95
C LEU A 63 11.88 9.91 0.68
N SER A 64 11.90 11.11 0.11
CA SER A 64 12.66 11.42 -1.10
C SER A 64 13.24 12.82 -0.98
N PRO A 65 14.57 12.97 -0.85
CA PRO A 65 15.21 14.28 -0.75
C PRO A 65 14.93 15.18 -1.97
N VAL A 66 14.73 14.57 -3.15
CA VAL A 66 14.39 15.26 -4.40
C VAL A 66 12.88 15.50 -4.55
N GLY A 67 12.07 14.97 -3.63
CA GLY A 67 10.61 14.97 -3.73
C GLY A 67 10.11 13.96 -4.75
N GLY A 68 9.18 14.39 -5.58
CA GLY A 68 8.43 13.54 -6.49
C GLY A 68 7.05 13.23 -5.96
N GLU A 69 6.21 12.74 -6.86
CA GLU A 69 4.82 12.44 -6.59
C GLU A 69 4.43 11.11 -7.23
N VAL A 70 3.35 10.58 -6.70
CA VAL A 70 2.79 9.30 -7.10
C VAL A 70 1.36 9.53 -7.53
N THR A 71 1.04 8.96 -8.68
CA THR A 71 -0.33 8.68 -9.08
C THR A 71 -0.45 7.16 -9.15
N GLY A 72 -1.52 6.62 -8.59
CA GLY A 72 -1.72 5.17 -8.58
C GLY A 72 -3.17 4.76 -8.69
N THR A 73 -3.35 3.52 -9.09
CA THR A 73 -4.65 2.85 -9.18
C THR A 73 -4.64 1.69 -8.22
N GLN A 74 -5.69 1.57 -7.41
CA GLN A 74 -5.91 0.45 -6.52
C GLN A 74 -7.14 -0.35 -6.99
N GLN A 75 -6.98 -1.66 -7.07
CA GLN A 75 -8.04 -2.63 -7.32
C GLN A 75 -8.23 -3.49 -6.09
N LYS A 76 -9.46 -3.60 -5.59
CA LYS A 76 -9.84 -4.39 -4.42
C LYS A 76 -10.77 -5.51 -4.83
N SER A 77 -10.41 -6.74 -4.49
CA SER A 77 -11.19 -7.94 -4.81
C SER A 77 -11.30 -8.87 -3.61
N LEU A 78 -12.40 -9.63 -3.55
CA LEU A 78 -12.58 -10.65 -2.52
C LEU A 78 -11.64 -11.83 -2.81
N MET A 79 -10.99 -12.36 -1.77
CA MET A 79 -10.13 -13.53 -1.93
C MET A 79 -10.93 -14.78 -2.34
N PRO A 80 -10.32 -15.74 -3.09
CA PRO A 80 -11.00 -16.98 -3.48
C PRO A 80 -11.56 -17.77 -2.28
N ASN A 81 -10.88 -17.71 -1.13
CA ASN A 81 -11.29 -18.36 0.11
C ASN A 81 -12.44 -17.62 0.84
N LYS A 82 -12.85 -16.43 0.38
CA LYS A 82 -13.84 -15.52 0.99
C LYS A 82 -13.54 -15.11 2.43
N LYS A 83 -12.29 -15.26 2.89
CA LYS A 83 -11.84 -14.92 4.25
C LYS A 83 -11.04 -13.62 4.31
N GLY A 84 -10.93 -12.91 3.20
CA GLY A 84 -10.06 -11.76 3.08
C GLY A 84 -10.28 -10.93 1.84
N TRP A 85 -9.54 -9.84 1.77
CA TRP A 85 -9.47 -8.93 0.63
C TRP A 85 -8.06 -8.92 0.05
N VAL A 86 -7.98 -8.86 -1.27
CA VAL A 86 -6.78 -8.49 -2.00
C VAL A 86 -6.91 -7.05 -2.44
N ILE A 87 -5.85 -6.26 -2.25
CA ILE A 87 -5.71 -4.95 -2.88
C ILE A 87 -4.45 -4.98 -3.73
N GLU A 88 -4.59 -4.71 -5.02
CA GLU A 88 -3.49 -4.56 -5.97
C GLU A 88 -3.35 -3.09 -6.33
N GLU A 89 -2.14 -2.55 -6.19
CA GLU A 89 -1.82 -1.15 -6.40
C GLU A 89 -0.74 -1.05 -7.47
N VAL A 90 -1.00 -0.23 -8.49
CA VAL A 90 -0.01 0.15 -9.51
C VAL A 90 0.31 1.63 -9.32
N MET A 91 1.58 1.95 -9.18
CA MET A 91 2.06 3.31 -8.96
C MET A 91 2.98 3.77 -10.08
N GLU A 92 2.70 4.97 -10.57
CA GLU A 92 3.55 5.73 -11.46
C GLU A 92 4.28 6.83 -10.67
N LEU A 93 5.58 6.97 -10.93
CA LEU A 93 6.44 7.91 -10.19
C LEU A 93 6.80 9.10 -11.08
N GLN A 94 6.46 10.30 -10.63
CA GLN A 94 6.82 11.55 -11.31
C GLN A 94 7.82 12.35 -10.47
N GLY A 95 8.81 12.96 -11.12
CA GLY A 95 9.86 13.73 -10.43
C GLY A 95 10.85 12.87 -9.62
N VAL A 96 10.84 11.55 -9.81
CA VAL A 96 11.85 10.62 -9.28
C VAL A 96 12.82 10.27 -10.40
N LEU A 97 14.12 10.18 -10.09
CA LEU A 97 15.14 9.83 -11.08
C LEU A 97 14.81 8.50 -11.77
N LEU A 98 14.59 8.53 -13.09
CA LEU A 98 14.19 7.39 -13.91
C LEU A 98 12.85 6.76 -13.46
N GLY A 99 11.99 7.52 -12.78
CA GLY A 99 10.67 7.07 -12.34
C GLY A 99 9.73 6.70 -13.50
N ASP A 100 9.99 7.24 -14.70
CA ASP A 100 9.26 6.94 -15.93
C ASP A 100 9.77 5.67 -16.66
N PHE A 101 10.75 4.95 -16.09
CA PHE A 101 11.31 3.72 -16.65
C PHE A 101 10.64 2.45 -16.09
N PHE A 102 9.86 2.59 -15.03
CA PHE A 102 9.24 1.47 -14.35
C PHE A 102 7.97 1.86 -13.60
N THR A 103 7.09 0.90 -13.39
CA THR A 103 5.95 1.00 -12.47
C THR A 103 6.21 0.13 -11.25
N LEU A 104 5.73 0.59 -10.10
CA LEU A 104 5.83 -0.15 -8.84
C LEU A 104 4.48 -0.81 -8.55
N HIS A 105 4.51 -2.13 -8.36
CA HIS A 105 3.34 -2.95 -8.09
C HIS A 105 3.36 -3.37 -6.63
N ILE A 106 2.26 -3.17 -5.92
CA ILE A 106 2.07 -3.63 -4.55
C ILE A 106 0.84 -4.53 -4.50
N LYS A 107 0.95 -5.66 -3.80
CA LYS A 107 -0.18 -6.51 -3.49
C LYS A 107 -0.31 -6.66 -1.99
N TYR A 108 -1.44 -6.26 -1.46
CA TYR A 108 -1.85 -6.45 -0.07
C TYR A 108 -2.84 -7.60 -0.01
N GLN A 109 -2.63 -8.52 0.92
CA GLN A 109 -3.60 -9.55 1.28
C GLN A 109 -3.92 -9.37 2.75
N VAL A 110 -5.19 -9.16 3.06
CA VAL A 110 -5.66 -8.98 4.43
C VAL A 110 -6.72 -10.03 4.71
N GLU A 111 -6.44 -10.92 5.65
CA GLU A 111 -7.27 -12.08 5.97
C GLU A 111 -7.66 -12.08 7.44
N ASP A 112 -8.87 -12.57 7.74
CA ASP A 112 -9.26 -12.89 9.11
C ASP A 112 -8.65 -14.24 9.51
N LEU A 113 -7.73 -14.22 10.49
CA LEU A 113 -7.09 -15.45 10.99
C LEU A 113 -7.97 -16.16 12.00
N ALA A 114 -8.65 -15.39 12.84
CA ALA A 114 -9.42 -15.89 13.96
C ALA A 114 -10.48 -14.84 14.32
N PRO A 115 -11.68 -14.91 13.72
CA PRO A 115 -12.73 -13.91 13.93
C PRO A 115 -13.05 -13.73 15.42
N LYS A 116 -13.01 -14.83 16.18
CA LYS A 116 -13.25 -14.85 17.63
C LYS A 116 -12.14 -14.19 18.44
N GLN A 117 -10.90 -14.17 17.94
CA GLN A 117 -9.74 -13.60 18.63
C GLN A 117 -9.44 -12.16 18.17
N ARG A 118 -10.22 -11.62 17.21
CA ARG A 118 -9.99 -10.30 16.61
C ARG A 118 -8.54 -10.16 16.13
N ALA A 119 -8.07 -11.13 15.36
CA ALA A 119 -6.73 -11.15 14.79
C ALA A 119 -6.80 -11.30 13.27
N SER A 120 -6.03 -10.47 12.58
CA SER A 120 -5.96 -10.47 11.11
C SER A 120 -4.54 -10.71 10.66
N ASN A 121 -4.37 -11.42 9.55
CA ASN A 121 -3.09 -11.50 8.86
C ASN A 121 -3.01 -10.41 7.81
N VAL A 122 -1.83 -9.84 7.64
CA VAL A 122 -1.48 -9.03 6.48
C VAL A 122 -0.23 -9.59 5.82
N GLN A 123 -0.30 -9.76 4.51
CA GLN A 123 0.85 -10.03 3.65
C GLN A 123 0.97 -8.94 2.59
N VAL A 124 2.20 -8.50 2.34
CA VAL A 124 2.49 -7.46 1.36
C VAL A 124 3.59 -7.94 0.44
N SER A 125 3.31 -7.92 -0.86
CA SER A 125 4.26 -8.25 -1.91
C SER A 125 4.57 -7.02 -2.77
N LEU A 126 5.81 -6.89 -3.20
CA LEU A 126 6.29 -5.82 -4.08
C LEU A 126 6.84 -6.36 -5.39
N GLY A 127 6.60 -5.64 -6.49
CA GLY A 127 7.18 -5.93 -7.80
C GLY A 127 7.51 -4.66 -8.56
N ILE A 128 8.46 -4.76 -9.48
CA ILE A 128 8.79 -3.68 -10.40
C ILE A 128 8.58 -4.20 -11.82
N GLU A 129 7.83 -3.45 -12.61
CA GLU A 129 7.67 -3.71 -14.04
C GLU A 129 8.45 -2.63 -14.81
N TRP A 130 9.40 -3.07 -15.63
CA TRP A 130 10.29 -2.19 -16.39
C TRP A 130 9.71 -1.92 -17.77
N SER A 131 9.42 -0.66 -18.06
CA SER A 131 8.99 -0.20 -19.39
C SER A 131 10.16 0.20 -20.28
N LYS A 132 11.32 0.55 -19.68
CA LYS A 132 12.54 0.98 -20.36
C LYS A 132 13.77 0.33 -19.72
N SER A 133 14.82 0.11 -20.51
CA SER A 133 16.08 -0.45 -20.00
C SER A 133 17.03 0.64 -19.49
N THR A 134 17.88 0.30 -18.53
CA THR A 134 18.94 1.19 -18.04
C THR A 134 20.08 0.38 -17.42
N ARG A 135 21.32 0.82 -17.59
CA ARG A 135 22.49 0.18 -16.92
C ARG A 135 22.40 0.22 -15.39
N HIS A 136 21.52 1.06 -14.83
CA HIS A 136 21.34 1.25 -13.40
C HIS A 136 20.20 0.39 -12.80
N GLN A 137 19.59 -0.49 -13.60
CA GLN A 137 18.38 -1.25 -13.24
C GLN A 137 18.47 -1.93 -11.87
N LYS A 138 19.52 -2.73 -11.64
CA LYS A 138 19.73 -3.45 -10.37
C LYS A 138 19.81 -2.53 -9.14
N ARG A 139 20.45 -1.35 -9.30
CA ARG A 139 20.59 -0.37 -8.21
C ARG A 139 19.24 0.28 -7.90
N ILE A 140 18.51 0.65 -8.95
CA ILE A 140 17.18 1.26 -8.83
C ILE A 140 16.23 0.27 -8.17
N GLU A 141 16.20 -0.98 -8.64
CA GLU A 141 15.37 -2.04 -8.08
C GLU A 141 15.63 -2.25 -6.58
N LYS A 142 16.91 -2.41 -6.20
CA LYS A 142 17.28 -2.54 -4.78
C LYS A 142 16.80 -1.36 -3.94
N ASN A 143 16.97 -0.13 -4.43
CA ASN A 143 16.59 1.08 -3.72
C ASN A 143 15.06 1.22 -3.61
N ALA A 144 14.35 1.00 -4.71
CA ALA A 144 12.89 1.09 -4.77
C ALA A 144 12.24 0.03 -3.88
N LEU A 145 12.69 -1.23 -3.95
CA LEU A 145 12.17 -2.30 -3.09
C LEU A 145 12.48 -2.05 -1.61
N SER A 146 13.71 -1.62 -1.28
CA SER A 146 14.10 -1.38 0.12
C SER A 146 13.32 -0.21 0.74
N SER A 147 13.23 0.92 0.04
CA SER A 147 12.50 2.10 0.52
C SER A 147 11.00 1.84 0.64
N SER A 148 10.41 1.19 -0.36
CA SER A 148 8.99 0.84 -0.37
C SER A 148 8.66 -0.17 0.72
N SER A 149 9.47 -1.22 0.89
CA SER A 149 9.31 -2.20 1.97
C SER A 149 9.33 -1.53 3.35
N ALA A 150 10.30 -0.64 3.60
CA ALA A 150 10.40 0.07 4.87
C ALA A 150 9.15 0.93 5.15
N ARG A 151 8.67 1.66 4.14
CA ARG A 151 7.44 2.48 4.25
C ARG A 151 6.21 1.63 4.54
N LEU A 152 6.05 0.50 3.85
CA LEU A 152 4.88 -0.39 4.02
C LEU A 152 4.85 -1.04 5.40
N LYS A 153 6.02 -1.43 5.92
CA LYS A 153 6.13 -1.92 7.31
C LYS A 153 5.70 -0.84 8.31
N GLU A 154 6.18 0.39 8.12
CA GLU A 154 5.80 1.50 9.00
C GLU A 154 4.30 1.82 8.90
N MET A 155 3.73 1.74 7.71
CA MET A 155 2.29 1.94 7.48
C MET A 155 1.45 1.00 8.35
N PHE A 156 1.72 -0.31 8.30
CA PHE A 156 0.97 -1.29 9.10
C PHE A 156 1.28 -1.23 10.59
N ASN A 157 2.51 -0.89 10.98
CA ASN A 157 2.86 -0.66 12.39
C ASN A 157 2.09 0.53 12.96
N LEU A 158 1.99 1.64 12.22
CA LEU A 158 1.22 2.81 12.62
C LEU A 158 -0.27 2.50 12.68
N ALA A 159 -0.83 1.84 11.66
CA ALA A 159 -2.23 1.42 11.67
C ALA A 159 -2.55 0.54 12.89
N SER A 160 -1.69 -0.42 13.22
CA SER A 160 -1.87 -1.26 14.41
C SER A 160 -1.87 -0.45 15.71
N ARG A 161 -1.01 0.56 15.84
CA ARG A 161 -0.96 1.43 17.03
C ARG A 161 -2.22 2.30 17.13
N GLU A 162 -2.62 2.94 16.04
CA GLU A 162 -3.82 3.78 15.99
C GLU A 162 -5.08 2.99 16.34
N LEU A 163 -5.21 1.76 15.81
CA LEU A 163 -6.33 0.86 16.11
C LEU A 163 -6.31 0.30 17.54
N SER A 164 -5.14 0.23 18.18
CA SER A 164 -5.04 -0.19 19.59
C SER A 164 -5.45 0.92 20.57
N HIS A 165 -5.23 2.19 20.20
CA HIS A 165 -5.61 3.35 21.02
C HIS A 165 -7.07 3.77 20.86
N ALA A 166 -7.76 3.29 19.81
CA ALA A 166 -9.17 3.56 19.55
C ALA A 166 -10.13 2.62 20.32
N ARG A 167 -9.61 1.75 21.19
CA ARG A 167 -10.37 0.83 22.06
C ARG A 167 -10.34 1.31 23.50
#